data_AF-A0A9P3QD52-F1
#
_entry.id   AF-A0A9P3QD52-F1
#
_cell.length_a   1.000
_cell.length_b   1.000
_cell.length_c   1.000
_cell.angle_alpha   90.00
_cell.angle_beta   90.00
_cell.angle_gamma   90.00
#
_symmetry.space_group_name_H-M   'P 1'
#
loop_
_entity.id
_entity.type
_entity.pdbx_description
1 polymer ?
#
loop_
_entity_poly.entity_id
_entity_poly.type
_entity_poly.pdbx_seq_one_letter_code
_entity_poly.pdbx_strand_id
1 'polypeptide(L)'
;MILTGAFLADAAAVVDNKLNVSGGVLSRFGLGPDRSARFVLVVLTQAEPGNTDRQIKIEMRPPNDDEPIKLEFEVPEAAVAEFPGFAFFELQLQLPTDGRWVMVVTGGTGAISLPVLVSEMPQPSGLSL
;
A
#
# COMPACT_ATOMS: atom_id res chain seq x y z
N MET A 1 -3.90 -11.95 -14.06
CA MET A 1 -4.93 -11.09 -13.43
C MET A 1 -4.81 -9.67 -13.93
N ILE A 2 -5.88 -8.86 -13.87
CA ILE A 2 -5.81 -7.41 -14.14
C ILE A 2 -5.84 -6.65 -12.81
N LEU A 3 -4.93 -5.68 -12.64
CA LEU A 3 -4.97 -4.73 -11.54
C LEU A 3 -5.87 -3.55 -11.94
N THR A 4 -7.01 -3.39 -11.27
CA THR A 4 -8.01 -2.36 -11.60
C THR A 4 -7.94 -1.13 -10.69
N GLY A 5 -7.37 -1.28 -9.50
CA GLY A 5 -7.29 -0.23 -8.51
C GLY A 5 -6.32 -0.57 -7.37
N ALA A 6 -5.85 0.45 -6.67
CA ALA A 6 -5.14 0.28 -5.42
C ALA A 6 -5.32 1.53 -4.55
N PHE A 7 -5.29 1.36 -3.23
CA PHE A 7 -5.24 2.46 -2.28
C PHE A 7 -4.60 2.02 -0.97
N LEU A 8 -4.13 2.99 -0.19
CA LEU A 8 -3.58 2.75 1.14
C LEU A 8 -4.67 2.98 2.19
N ALA A 9 -4.74 2.13 3.20
CA ALA A 9 -5.70 2.21 4.29
C ALA A 9 -4.99 2.09 5.64
N ASP A 10 -5.61 2.63 6.68
CA ASP A 10 -5.15 2.42 8.06
C ASP A 10 -5.35 0.96 8.48
N ALA A 11 -6.53 0.40 8.24
CA ALA A 11 -6.83 -1.00 8.44
C ALA A 11 -7.85 -1.54 7.43
N ALA A 12 -7.74 -2.83 7.10
CA ALA A 12 -8.70 -3.54 6.26
C ALA A 12 -9.03 -4.94 6.82
N ALA A 13 -10.26 -5.39 6.60
CA ALA A 13 -10.71 -6.72 6.97
C ALA A 13 -11.71 -7.28 5.97
N VAL A 14 -11.86 -8.60 5.93
CA VAL A 14 -12.96 -9.27 5.23
C VAL A 14 -14.06 -9.59 6.24
N VAL A 15 -15.25 -9.01 6.05
CA VAL A 15 -16.44 -9.32 6.85
C VAL A 15 -17.57 -9.66 5.88
N ASP A 16 -18.14 -10.85 6.00
CA ASP A 16 -19.20 -11.35 5.11
C ASP A 16 -18.85 -11.23 3.61
N ASN A 17 -17.62 -11.61 3.26
CA ASN A 17 -17.06 -11.50 1.90
C ASN A 17 -16.99 -10.07 1.34
N LYS A 18 -17.06 -9.05 2.20
CA LYS A 18 -16.92 -7.64 1.83
C LYS A 18 -15.62 -7.07 2.40
N LEU A 19 -14.99 -6.21 1.61
CA LEU A 19 -13.89 -5.39 2.10
C LEU A 19 -14.45 -4.34 3.07
N ASN A 20 -14.00 -4.39 4.31
CA ASN A 20 -14.25 -3.35 5.29
C ASN A 20 -12.96 -2.55 5.49
N VAL A 21 -13.04 -1.22 5.37
CA VAL A 21 -11.92 -0.29 5.56
C VAL A 21 -12.24 0.59 6.74
N SER A 22 -11.30 0.67 7.68
CA SER A 22 -11.43 1.50 8.88
C SER A 22 -10.20 2.41 9.03
N GLY A 23 -10.34 3.49 9.82
CA GLY A 23 -9.32 4.55 9.94
C GLY A 23 -9.14 5.43 8.69
N GLY A 24 -9.70 5.03 7.55
CA GLY A 24 -9.78 5.81 6.32
C GLY A 24 -8.70 5.47 5.28
N VAL A 25 -8.73 6.19 4.17
CA VAL A 25 -7.73 6.08 3.09
C VAL A 25 -6.57 7.02 3.36
N LEU A 26 -5.36 6.52 3.24
CA LEU A 26 -4.13 7.24 3.57
C LEU A 26 -3.54 7.92 2.34
N SER A 27 -3.18 9.19 2.50
CA SER A 27 -2.41 9.97 1.52
C SER A 27 -1.18 10.64 2.13
N ARG A 28 -1.00 10.51 3.46
CA ARG A 28 0.08 11.14 4.22
C ARG A 28 0.46 10.30 5.43
N PHE A 29 1.75 10.29 5.75
CA PHE A 29 2.30 9.79 7.00
C PHE A 29 3.01 10.89 7.76
N GLY A 30 2.63 11.09 9.02
CA GLY A 30 3.45 11.82 10.00
C GLY A 30 4.22 10.78 10.80
N LEU A 31 5.55 10.75 10.69
CA LEU A 31 6.38 9.68 11.26
C LEU A 31 7.22 10.19 12.43
N GLY A 32 7.32 9.36 13.47
CA GLY A 32 8.19 9.61 14.62
C GLY A 32 9.68 9.41 14.29
N PRO A 33 10.55 9.51 15.30
CA PRO A 33 12.00 9.39 15.13
C PRO A 33 12.46 8.05 14.55
N ASP A 34 11.66 6.99 14.74
CA ASP A 34 11.91 5.65 14.22
C ASP A 34 11.57 5.48 12.74
N ARG A 35 10.97 6.51 12.10
CA ARG A 35 10.61 6.58 10.68
C ARG A 35 9.83 5.36 10.16
N SER A 36 9.11 4.67 11.06
CA SER A 36 8.35 3.47 10.72
C SER A 36 6.91 3.80 10.37
N ALA A 37 6.49 3.45 9.15
CA ALA A 37 5.10 3.54 8.70
C ALA A 37 4.47 2.14 8.71
N ARG A 38 3.30 2.00 9.36
CA ARG A 38 2.45 0.81 9.30
C ARG A 38 1.14 1.17 8.63
N PHE A 39 0.75 0.40 7.63
CA PHE A 39 -0.46 0.65 6.86
C PHE A 39 -0.84 -0.60 6.05
N VAL A 40 -2.02 -0.57 5.47
CA VAL A 40 -2.52 -1.63 4.59
C VAL A 40 -2.51 -1.16 3.15
N LEU A 41 -1.89 -1.91 2.25
CA LEU A 41 -2.13 -1.79 0.82
C LEU A 41 -3.34 -2.63 0.45
N VAL A 42 -4.37 -2.01 -0.11
CA VAL A 42 -5.49 -2.71 -0.76
C VAL A 42 -5.28 -2.66 -2.26
N VAL A 43 -5.42 -3.80 -2.93
CA VAL A 43 -5.42 -3.93 -4.39
C VAL A 43 -6.76 -4.48 -4.85
N LEU A 44 -7.29 -3.93 -5.94
CA LEU A 44 -8.48 -4.40 -6.62
C LEU A 44 -8.07 -5.16 -7.87
N THR A 45 -8.61 -6.36 -8.02
CA THR A 45 -8.22 -7.33 -9.02
C THR A 45 -9.42 -7.77 -9.83
N GLN A 46 -9.20 -8.04 -11.11
CA GLN A 46 -10.18 -8.65 -11.99
C GLN A 46 -9.56 -9.89 -12.65
N ALA A 47 -10.37 -10.93 -12.83
CA ALA A 47 -9.97 -12.10 -13.58
C ALA A 47 -9.57 -11.70 -15.00
N GLU A 48 -8.48 -12.30 -15.49
CA GLU A 48 -8.05 -12.15 -16.87
C GLU A 48 -7.99 -13.55 -17.50
N PRO A 49 -8.88 -13.87 -18.47
CA PRO A 49 -8.94 -15.19 -19.06
C PRO A 49 -7.58 -15.63 -19.63
N GLY A 50 -7.11 -16.80 -19.22
CA GLY A 50 -5.84 -17.37 -19.70
C GLY A 50 -4.58 -16.82 -19.03
N ASN A 51 -4.70 -15.85 -18.11
CA ASN A 51 -3.56 -15.35 -17.33
C ASN A 51 -3.58 -15.89 -15.89
N THR A 52 -2.61 -16.76 -15.59
CA THR A 52 -2.41 -17.35 -14.25
C THR A 52 -1.44 -16.57 -13.37
N ASP A 53 -0.90 -15.44 -13.84
CA ASP A 53 -0.03 -14.58 -13.04
C ASP A 53 -0.83 -13.87 -11.95
N ARG A 54 -0.34 -14.02 -10.72
CA ARG A 54 -0.89 -13.48 -9.48
C ARG A 54 0.15 -12.67 -8.70
N GLN A 55 1.30 -12.39 -9.30
CA GLN A 55 2.35 -11.64 -8.63
C GLN A 55 1.99 -10.16 -8.56
N ILE A 56 2.17 -9.56 -7.38
CA ILE A 56 2.17 -8.12 -7.17
C ILE A 56 3.59 -7.71 -6.79
N LYS A 57 4.12 -6.71 -7.49
CA LYS A 57 5.38 -6.05 -7.15
C LYS A 57 5.09 -4.65 -6.64
N ILE A 58 5.73 -4.27 -5.56
CA ILE A 58 5.61 -2.94 -4.97
C ILE A 58 6.99 -2.29 -5.02
N GLU A 59 7.05 -1.08 -5.54
CA GLU A 59 8.20 -0.20 -5.41
C GLU A 59 7.78 1.06 -4.66
N MET A 60 8.36 1.30 -3.49
CA MET A 60 8.18 2.54 -2.74
C MET A 60 9.36 3.46 -3.04
N ARG A 61 9.14 4.42 -3.95
CA ARG A 61 10.17 5.31 -4.50
C ARG A 61 10.32 6.55 -3.61
N PRO A 62 11.55 6.86 -3.16
CA PRO A 62 11.79 8.04 -2.34
C PRO A 62 11.71 9.34 -3.15
N PRO A 63 11.58 10.49 -2.47
CA PRO A 63 11.58 11.81 -3.13
C PRO A 63 12.97 12.26 -3.62
N ASN A 64 14.03 11.54 -3.27
CA ASN A 64 15.41 11.77 -3.68
C ASN A 64 15.88 10.66 -4.64
N ASP A 65 17.17 10.63 -4.96
CA ASP A 65 17.76 9.63 -5.87
C ASP A 65 18.14 8.30 -5.18
N ASP A 66 17.67 8.05 -3.95
CA ASP A 66 17.92 6.78 -3.26
C ASP A 66 17.17 5.61 -3.93
N GLU A 67 17.62 4.38 -3.66
CA GLU A 67 17.01 3.19 -4.23
C GLU A 67 15.57 2.98 -3.71
N PRO A 68 14.62 2.55 -4.57
CA PRO A 68 13.28 2.18 -4.13
C PRO A 68 13.29 0.96 -3.21
N ILE A 69 12.41 0.97 -2.20
CA ILE A 69 12.12 -0.23 -1.40
C ILE A 69 11.26 -1.15 -2.27
N LYS A 70 11.70 -2.40 -2.46
CA LYS A 70 11.03 -3.38 -3.33
C LYS A 70 10.44 -4.51 -2.51
N LEU A 71 9.18 -4.86 -2.79
CA LEU A 71 8.49 -5.99 -2.19
C LEU A 71 7.77 -6.78 -3.27
N GLU A 72 7.63 -8.08 -3.07
CA GLU A 72 6.87 -8.96 -3.96
C GLU A 72 5.91 -9.81 -3.14
N PHE A 73 4.68 -9.94 -3.61
CA PHE A 73 3.63 -10.71 -2.99
C PHE A 73 2.93 -11.58 -4.04
N GLU A 74 2.34 -12.68 -3.60
CA GLU A 74 1.43 -13.47 -4.41
C GLU A 74 -0.01 -13.29 -3.91
N VAL A 75 -0.91 -12.96 -4.83
CA VAL A 75 -2.33 -12.79 -4.52
C VAL A 75 -2.98 -14.18 -4.36
N PRO A 76 -3.77 -14.41 -3.30
CA PRO A 76 -4.49 -15.67 -3.14
C PRO A 76 -5.41 -15.97 -4.33
N GLU A 77 -5.54 -17.24 -4.70
CA GLU A 77 -6.38 -17.66 -5.85
C GLU A 77 -7.81 -17.13 -5.78
N ALA A 78 -8.40 -17.17 -4.59
CA ALA A 78 -9.75 -16.69 -4.34
C ALA A 78 -9.92 -15.21 -4.75
N ALA A 79 -8.91 -14.37 -4.54
CA ALA A 79 -8.98 -12.94 -4.87
C ALA A 79 -8.94 -12.66 -6.40
N VAL A 80 -8.55 -13.63 -7.22
CA VAL A 80 -8.44 -13.48 -8.68
C VAL A 80 -9.61 -14.13 -9.44
N ALA A 81 -10.23 -15.18 -8.88
CA ALA A 81 -11.16 -16.03 -9.62
C ALA A 81 -12.50 -15.35 -9.98
N GLU A 82 -13.24 -14.82 -9.00
CA GLU A 82 -14.57 -14.20 -9.25
C GLU A 82 -15.09 -13.42 -8.04
N PHE A 83 -14.65 -13.78 -6.83
CA PHE A 83 -15.03 -13.15 -5.57
C PHE A 83 -13.88 -13.24 -4.56
N PRO A 84 -13.46 -12.13 -3.91
CA PRO A 84 -14.16 -10.84 -3.86
C PRO A 84 -13.53 -9.72 -4.72
N GLY A 85 -12.60 -10.03 -5.62
CA GLY A 85 -12.00 -9.04 -6.53
C GLY A 85 -11.08 -8.02 -5.84
N PHE A 86 -10.54 -8.39 -4.68
CA PHE A 86 -9.55 -7.60 -3.96
C PHE A 86 -8.62 -8.49 -3.12
N ALA A 87 -7.44 -7.96 -2.81
CA ALA A 87 -6.54 -8.47 -1.79
C ALA A 87 -5.97 -7.31 -0.97
N PHE A 88 -5.48 -7.58 0.23
CA PHE A 88 -4.79 -6.56 1.01
C PHE A 88 -3.58 -7.14 1.75
N PHE A 89 -2.60 -6.28 1.96
CA PHE A 89 -1.31 -6.62 2.55
C PHE A 89 -0.98 -5.61 3.64
N GLU A 90 -0.70 -6.09 4.84
CA GLU A 90 -0.15 -5.26 5.92
C GLU A 90 1.33 -4.99 5.62
N LEU A 91 1.70 -3.72 5.55
CA LEU A 91 3.04 -3.26 5.24
C LEU A 91 3.61 -2.51 6.44
N GLN A 92 4.88 -2.78 6.74
CA GLN A 92 5.68 -1.99 7.65
C GLN A 92 6.96 -1.58 6.94
N LEU A 93 7.10 -0.27 6.66
CA LEU A 93 8.24 0.27 5.91
C LEU A 93 8.98 1.33 6.73
N GLN A 94 10.27 1.45 6.46
CA GLN A 94 11.12 2.52 6.94
C GLN A 94 11.20 3.61 5.87
N LEU A 95 10.71 4.81 6.18
CA LEU A 95 10.62 5.93 5.23
C LEU A 95 11.48 7.10 5.75
N PRO A 96 12.82 7.05 5.56
CA PRO A 96 13.76 7.93 6.27
C PRO A 96 13.68 9.39 5.83
N THR A 97 13.21 9.66 4.61
CA THR A 97 13.25 10.99 3.99
C THR A 97 11.85 11.62 3.94
N ASP A 98 11.76 12.90 4.29
CA ASP A 98 10.54 13.70 4.12
C ASP A 98 10.32 14.07 2.66
N GLY A 99 9.05 14.22 2.27
CA GLY A 99 8.66 14.63 0.94
C GLY A 99 7.65 13.69 0.30
N ARG A 100 7.50 13.83 -1.02
CA ARG A 100 6.53 13.06 -1.81
C ARG A 100 7.14 11.74 -2.27
N TRP A 101 6.77 10.67 -1.59
CA TRP A 101 7.03 9.31 -2.04
C TRP A 101 6.01 8.88 -3.09
N VAL A 102 6.36 7.87 -3.88
CA VAL A 102 5.44 7.22 -4.82
C VAL A 102 5.52 5.73 -4.64
N MET A 103 4.41 5.11 -4.24
CA MET A 103 4.26 3.66 -4.26
C MET A 103 3.75 3.23 -5.64
N VAL A 104 4.54 2.44 -6.35
CA VAL A 104 4.16 1.82 -7.61
C VAL A 104 3.79 0.37 -7.35
N VAL A 105 2.56 0.00 -7.65
CA VAL A 105 2.03 -1.35 -7.53
C VAL A 105 1.88 -1.91 -8.94
N THR A 106 2.64 -2.94 -9.28
CA THR A 106 2.62 -3.61 -10.58
C THR A 106 2.03 -5.00 -10.43
N GLY A 107 1.11 -5.37 -11.31
CA GLY A 107 0.46 -6.68 -11.27
C GLY A 107 -0.18 -7.02 -12.61
N GLY A 108 0.06 -8.24 -13.09
CA GLY A 108 -0.44 -8.71 -14.38
C GLY A 108 -0.14 -7.72 -15.51
N THR A 109 -1.18 -7.13 -16.10
CA THR A 109 -1.05 -6.26 -17.29
C THR A 109 -0.82 -4.77 -16.99
N GLY A 110 -0.75 -4.34 -15.73
CA GLY A 110 -0.71 -2.90 -15.41
C GLY A 110 0.09 -2.52 -14.16
N ALA A 111 0.24 -1.20 -13.99
CA ALA A 111 0.83 -0.59 -12.81
C ALA A 111 0.00 0.61 -12.33
N ILE A 112 -0.11 0.77 -11.01
CA ILE A 112 -0.80 1.87 -10.35
C ILE A 112 0.19 2.64 -9.49
N SER A 113 0.17 3.97 -9.58
CA SER A 113 1.03 4.85 -8.78
C SER A 113 0.21 5.59 -7.72
N LEU A 114 0.60 5.45 -6.46
CA LEU A 114 -0.02 6.05 -5.30
C LEU A 114 0.95 7.07 -4.69
N PRO A 115 0.72 8.39 -4.84
CA PRO A 115 1.55 9.39 -4.20
C PRO A 115 1.25 9.43 -2.69
N VAL A 116 2.31 9.55 -1.89
CA VAL A 116 2.21 9.62 -0.43
C VAL A 116 3.12 10.74 0.08
N LEU A 117 2.57 11.63 0.90
CA LEU A 117 3.39 12.65 1.56
C LEU A 117 3.91 12.11 2.89
N VAL A 118 5.23 12.11 3.07
CA VAL A 118 5.87 11.77 4.35
C VAL A 118 6.41 13.04 4.98
N SER A 119 6.13 13.22 6.25
CA SER A 119 6.66 14.31 7.06
C SER A 119 7.03 13.81 8.45
N GLU A 120 7.96 14.48 9.11
CA GLU A 120 8.13 14.32 10.56
C GLU A 120 6.82 14.65 11.30
N MET A 121 6.45 13.81 12.27
CA MET A 121 5.35 14.11 13.17
C MET A 121 5.79 15.26 14.09
N PRO A 122 4.99 16.33 14.25
CA PRO A 122 5.33 17.38 15.21
C PRO A 122 5.51 16.75 16.60
N GLN A 123 6.67 16.94 17.22
CA GLN A 123 6.83 16.55 18.62
C GLN A 123 5.80 17.33 19.43
N PRO A 124 4.96 16.68 20.26
CA PRO A 124 4.11 17.42 21.18
C PRO A 124 5.02 18.29 22.01
N SER A 125 4.86 19.61 21.89
CA SER A 125 5.67 20.59 22.60
C SER A 125 5.49 20.33 24.08
N GLY A 126 6.48 19.66 24.69
CA GLY A 126 6.50 19.42 26.11
C GLY A 126 6.44 20.77 26.80
N LEU A 127 5.43 20.95 27.67
CA LEU A 127 5.46 21.94 28.73
C LEU A 127 6.79 21.77 29.46
N SER A 128 7.70 22.71 29.25
CA SER A 128 8.87 22.90 30.11
C SER A 128 8.33 23.17 31.51
N LEU A 129 8.46 22.21 32.42
CA LEU A 129 8.33 22.44 33.86
C LEU A 129 9.55 23.20 34.37
#